data_AF-A0A357V8P7-F1
#
_entry.id   AF-A0A357V8P7-F1
#
_cell.length_a   1.000
_cell.length_b   1.000
_cell.length_c   1.000
_cell.angle_alpha   90.00
_cell.angle_beta   90.00
_cell.angle_gamma   90.00
#
_symmetry.space_group_name_H-M   'P 1'
#
loop_
_entity.id
_entity.type
_entity.pdbx_description
1 polymer ?
#
loop_
_entity_poly.entity_id
_entity_poly.type
_entity_poly.pdbx_seq_one_letter_code
_entity_poly.pdbx_strand_id
1 'polypeptide(L)'
;MNKIVYILGAIIAIIVAAGIYLFVFAGDLVKSAVETIGSDATQAKVTLNSVDLDMFQGTGAMQGLTVGNPTGFKTPSAFELGAISLQIDKESIGKNPIVIKSIAITGPVVTYEKADGTSNVDAIKANVDAYAKKFAGSGGEAKKESSSGEEQKLVIEKLTITGGKVNLSAGVLGGKTLEAALPDITLTD
;
A
#
# COMPACT_ATOMS: atom_id res chain seq x y z
N MET A 1 36.11 -31.93 -13.27
CA MET A 1 35.68 -30.57 -13.67
C MET A 1 34.25 -30.49 -14.21
N ASN A 2 33.85 -31.29 -15.21
CA ASN A 2 32.60 -31.05 -15.96
C ASN A 2 31.32 -31.09 -15.11
N LYS A 3 31.21 -31.98 -14.11
CA LYS A 3 30.03 -32.08 -13.24
C LYS A 3 29.78 -30.83 -12.38
N ILE A 4 30.85 -30.18 -11.91
CA ILE A 4 30.75 -28.96 -11.09
C ILE A 4 30.30 -27.79 -11.97
N VAL A 5 30.77 -27.72 -13.22
CA VAL A 5 30.33 -26.70 -14.20
C VAL A 5 28.86 -26.87 -14.55
N TYR A 6 28.36 -28.11 -14.72
CA TYR A 6 26.94 -28.35 -14.97
C TYR A 6 26.06 -28.02 -13.76
N ILE A 7 26.52 -28.31 -12.53
CA ILE A 7 25.79 -27.97 -11.29
C ILE A 7 25.75 -26.44 -11.10
N LEU A 8 26.87 -25.74 -11.27
CA LEU A 8 26.91 -24.28 -11.23
C LEU A 8 26.04 -23.66 -12.31
N GLY A 9 26.09 -24.19 -13.54
CA GLY A 9 25.22 -23.75 -14.65
C GLY A 9 23.74 -23.95 -14.35
N ALA A 10 23.36 -25.08 -13.75
CA ALA A 10 21.98 -25.35 -13.35
C ALA A 10 21.50 -24.39 -12.24
N ILE A 11 22.34 -24.10 -11.25
CA ILE A 11 22.02 -23.14 -10.18
C ILE A 11 21.82 -21.73 -10.76
N ILE A 12 22.72 -21.28 -11.64
CA ILE A 12 22.59 -19.97 -12.30
C ILE A 12 21.30 -19.93 -13.13
N ALA A 13 21.00 -20.99 -13.88
CA ALA A 13 19.77 -21.07 -14.68
C ALA A 13 18.51 -20.98 -13.79
N ILE A 14 18.50 -21.63 -12.63
CA ILE A 14 17.39 -21.54 -11.66
C ILE A 14 17.24 -20.12 -11.12
N ILE A 15 18.34 -19.46 -10.74
CA ILE A 15 18.32 -18.08 -10.22
C ILE A 15 17.79 -17.12 -11.30
N VAL A 16 18.25 -17.26 -12.54
CA VAL A 16 17.79 -16.44 -13.66
C VAL A 16 16.31 -16.69 -13.94
N ALA A 17 15.87 -17.95 -13.96
CA ALA A 17 14.46 -18.29 -14.14
C ALA A 17 13.58 -17.72 -13.03
N ALA A 18 14.03 -17.78 -11.77
CA ALA A 18 13.33 -17.19 -10.63
C ALA A 18 13.28 -15.65 -10.73
N GLY A 19 14.37 -15.01 -11.15
CA GLY A 19 14.42 -13.57 -11.37
C GLY A 19 13.44 -13.12 -12.47
N ILE A 20 13.40 -13.83 -13.59
CA ILE A 20 12.44 -13.58 -14.67
C ILE A 20 11.01 -13.79 -14.18
N TYR A 21 10.75 -14.87 -13.44
CA TYR A 21 9.43 -15.12 -12.86
C TYR A 21 8.98 -13.97 -11.95
N LEU A 22 9.82 -13.54 -11.00
CA LEU A 22 9.51 -12.42 -10.12
C LEU A 22 9.30 -11.12 -10.88
N PHE A 23 10.09 -10.86 -11.92
CA PHE A 23 9.95 -9.68 -12.76
C PHE A 23 8.59 -9.67 -13.50
N VAL A 24 8.21 -10.79 -14.10
CA VAL A 24 6.96 -10.93 -14.87
C VAL A 24 5.72 -10.88 -13.97
N PHE A 25 5.79 -11.47 -12.78
CA PHE A 25 4.65 -11.59 -11.85
C PHE A 25 4.68 -10.58 -10.69
N ALA A 26 5.55 -9.57 -10.75
CA ALA A 26 5.69 -8.59 -9.67
C ALA A 26 4.37 -7.86 -9.37
N GLY A 27 3.61 -7.48 -10.40
CA GLY A 27 2.31 -6.81 -10.24
C GLY A 27 1.31 -7.66 -9.46
N ASP A 28 1.15 -8.93 -9.83
CA ASP A 28 0.24 -9.86 -9.15
C ASP A 28 0.67 -10.15 -7.71
N LEU A 29 1.98 -10.22 -7.46
CA LEU A 29 2.52 -10.40 -6.13
C LEU A 29 2.22 -9.18 -5.24
N VAL A 30 2.45 -7.96 -5.76
CA VAL A 30 2.12 -6.72 -5.05
C VAL A 30 0.63 -6.61 -4.80
N LYS A 31 -0.21 -6.92 -5.80
CA LYS A 31 -1.67 -6.96 -5.64
C LYS A 31 -2.08 -7.89 -4.51
N SER A 32 -1.59 -9.13 -4.54
CA SER A 32 -1.90 -10.13 -3.52
C SER A 32 -1.45 -9.71 -2.12
N ALA A 33 -0.27 -9.07 -2.03
CA ALA A 33 0.24 -8.52 -0.78
C ALA A 33 -0.63 -7.38 -0.25
N VAL A 34 -1.05 -6.44 -1.11
CA VAL A 34 -1.95 -5.33 -0.74
C VAL A 34 -3.29 -5.86 -0.26
N GLU A 35 -3.90 -6.82 -0.97
CA GLU A 35 -5.19 -7.40 -0.56
C GLU A 35 -5.07 -8.16 0.76
N THR A 36 -4.02 -8.95 0.95
CA THR A 36 -3.83 -9.78 2.15
C THR A 36 -3.46 -8.94 3.36
N ILE A 37 -2.38 -8.16 3.27
CA ILE A 37 -1.88 -7.33 4.37
C ILE A 37 -2.86 -6.21 4.67
N GLY A 38 -3.44 -5.58 3.63
CA GLY A 38 -4.46 -4.55 3.80
C GLY A 38 -5.69 -5.09 4.51
N SER A 39 -6.16 -6.30 4.16
CA SER A 39 -7.32 -6.88 4.81
C SER A 39 -7.04 -7.24 6.28
N ASP A 40 -5.87 -7.79 6.56
CA ASP A 40 -5.47 -8.12 7.93
C ASP A 40 -5.25 -6.86 8.78
N ALA A 41 -4.60 -5.83 8.23
CA ALA A 41 -4.35 -4.58 8.96
C ALA A 41 -5.64 -3.78 9.23
N THR A 42 -6.55 -3.72 8.26
CA THR A 42 -7.79 -2.93 8.40
C THR A 42 -8.92 -3.71 9.06
N GLN A 43 -8.81 -5.04 9.14
CA GLN A 43 -9.90 -5.96 9.51
C GLN A 43 -11.15 -5.74 8.66
N ALA A 44 -10.95 -5.40 7.39
CA ALA A 44 -11.98 -5.18 6.38
C ALA A 44 -11.52 -5.81 5.07
N LYS A 45 -12.43 -6.12 4.15
CA LYS A 45 -12.04 -6.66 2.84
C LYS A 45 -11.32 -5.58 2.02
N VAL A 46 -10.08 -5.83 1.64
CA VAL A 46 -9.31 -5.00 0.70
C VAL A 46 -9.20 -5.70 -0.64
N THR A 47 -9.51 -4.99 -1.72
CA THR A 47 -9.38 -5.46 -3.10
C THR A 47 -8.63 -4.45 -3.95
N LEU A 48 -7.91 -4.92 -4.96
CA LEU A 48 -7.22 -4.07 -5.91
C LEU A 48 -7.42 -4.61 -7.33
N ASN A 49 -7.80 -3.78 -8.30
CA ASN A 49 -8.09 -4.29 -9.64
C ASN A 49 -6.80 -4.73 -10.35
N SER A 50 -5.80 -3.86 -10.41
CA SER A 50 -4.54 -4.12 -11.10
C SER A 50 -3.38 -3.36 -10.48
N VAL A 51 -2.18 -3.90 -10.71
CA VAL A 51 -0.89 -3.29 -10.45
C VAL A 51 -0.06 -3.39 -11.72
N ASP A 52 0.46 -2.28 -12.18
CA ASP A 52 1.41 -2.20 -13.30
C ASP A 52 2.74 -1.64 -12.79
N LEU A 53 3.83 -2.32 -13.09
CA LEU A 53 5.17 -1.96 -12.63
C LEU A 53 6.10 -1.96 -13.84
N ASP A 54 6.68 -0.80 -14.12
CA ASP A 54 7.79 -0.69 -15.04
C ASP A 54 9.07 -0.42 -14.25
N MET A 55 9.76 -1.51 -13.91
CA MET A 55 11.03 -1.44 -13.18
C MET A 55 12.13 -0.74 -13.99
N PHE A 56 12.07 -0.80 -15.33
CA PHE A 56 13.04 -0.12 -16.18
C PHE A 56 12.83 1.38 -16.18
N GLN A 57 11.59 1.86 -16.06
CA GLN A 57 11.29 3.29 -15.95
C GLN A 57 11.22 3.78 -14.49
N GLY A 58 11.18 2.87 -13.52
CA GLY A 58 11.02 3.20 -12.11
C GLY A 58 9.62 3.71 -11.80
N THR A 59 8.61 3.24 -12.54
CA THR A 59 7.21 3.66 -12.36
C THR A 59 6.36 2.52 -11.87
N GLY A 60 5.36 2.85 -11.06
CA GLY A 60 4.33 1.91 -10.63
C GLY A 60 2.95 2.55 -10.66
N ALA A 61 1.93 1.78 -11.00
CA ALA A 61 0.55 2.22 -10.98
C ALA A 61 -0.34 1.16 -10.33
N MET A 62 -1.29 1.60 -9.51
CA MET A 62 -2.32 0.77 -8.90
C MET A 62 -3.68 1.34 -9.26
N GLN A 63 -4.64 0.50 -9.60
CA GLN A 63 -5.97 0.93 -10.04
C GLN A 63 -7.06 0.25 -9.23
N GLY A 64 -8.09 1.01 -8.88
CA GLY A 64 -9.29 0.51 -8.19
C GLY A 64 -8.98 -0.17 -6.86
N LEU A 65 -8.27 0.53 -5.97
CA LEU A 65 -8.15 0.07 -4.59
C LEU A 65 -9.48 0.31 -3.88
N THR A 66 -10.03 -0.72 -3.25
CA THR A 66 -11.23 -0.61 -2.41
C THR A 66 -10.94 -1.21 -1.05
N VAL A 67 -11.24 -0.45 0.00
CA VAL A 67 -11.24 -0.88 1.39
C VAL A 67 -12.69 -0.90 1.85
N GLY A 68 -13.19 -2.10 2.18
CA GLY A 68 -14.49 -2.30 2.79
C GLY A 68 -14.58 -1.67 4.18
N ASN A 69 -15.68 -1.95 4.87
CA ASN A 69 -15.82 -1.58 6.27
C ASN A 69 -15.51 -2.76 7.21
N PRO A 70 -14.97 -2.50 8.41
CA PRO A 70 -15.02 -3.46 9.51
C PRO A 70 -16.46 -3.85 9.86
N THR A 71 -16.63 -4.91 10.65
CA THR A 71 -17.96 -5.31 11.13
C THR A 71 -18.63 -4.19 11.92
N GLY A 72 -19.94 -3.96 11.69
CA GLY A 72 -20.73 -2.96 12.41
C GLY A 72 -21.15 -1.74 11.58
N PHE A 73 -20.63 -1.61 10.35
CA PHE A 73 -20.98 -0.53 9.42
C PHE A 73 -21.74 -1.08 8.20
N LYS A 74 -22.57 -0.23 7.58
CA LYS A 74 -23.53 -0.62 6.53
C LYS A 74 -23.19 -0.09 5.15
N THR A 75 -22.35 0.94 5.07
CA THR A 75 -21.88 1.48 3.81
C THR A 75 -21.05 0.43 3.06
N PRO A 76 -21.02 0.46 1.71
CA PRO A 76 -20.34 -0.58 0.93
C PRO A 76 -18.82 -0.61 1.14
N SER A 77 -18.21 0.56 1.32
CA SER A 77 -16.77 0.77 1.42
C SER A 77 -16.47 1.92 2.38
N ALA A 78 -15.28 1.91 2.99
CA ALA A 78 -14.75 3.02 3.77
C ALA A 78 -13.86 3.92 2.90
N PHE A 79 -13.08 3.32 1.99
CA PHE A 79 -12.16 4.03 1.11
C PHE A 79 -12.15 3.39 -0.28
N GLU A 80 -12.14 4.23 -1.30
CA GLU A 80 -11.89 3.82 -2.69
C GLU A 80 -10.87 4.78 -3.31
N LEU A 81 -9.93 4.27 -4.09
CA LEU A 81 -8.98 5.06 -4.85
C LEU A 81 -9.05 4.64 -6.31
N GLY A 82 -9.37 5.59 -7.20
CA GLY A 82 -9.46 5.33 -8.64
C GLY A 82 -8.12 4.87 -9.21
N ALA A 83 -7.08 5.70 -9.05
CA ALA A 83 -5.72 5.37 -9.47
C ALA A 83 -4.67 5.96 -8.53
N ILE A 84 -3.58 5.22 -8.35
CA ILE A 84 -2.35 5.66 -7.69
C ILE A 84 -1.22 5.49 -8.70
N SER A 85 -0.43 6.52 -8.96
CA SER A 85 0.77 6.45 -9.79
C SER A 85 1.97 6.93 -9.01
N LEU A 86 3.09 6.22 -9.18
CA LEU A 86 4.34 6.41 -8.46
C LEU A 86 5.48 6.50 -9.47
N GLN A 87 6.41 7.44 -9.26
CA GLN A 87 7.68 7.49 -9.96
C GLN A 87 8.82 7.57 -8.95
N ILE A 88 9.72 6.60 -8.98
CA ILE A 88 10.89 6.48 -8.11
C ILE A 88 12.12 6.93 -8.88
N ASP A 89 13.04 7.62 -8.19
CA ASP A 89 14.39 7.78 -8.71
C ASP A 89 15.17 6.47 -8.58
N LYS A 90 15.34 5.75 -9.69
CA LYS A 90 16.06 4.46 -9.72
C LYS A 90 17.48 4.57 -9.17
N GLU A 91 18.14 5.72 -9.34
CA GLU A 91 19.49 5.91 -8.84
C GLU A 91 19.55 6.02 -7.31
N SER A 92 18.42 6.32 -6.67
CA SER A 92 18.28 6.35 -5.20
C SER A 92 18.03 4.97 -4.59
N ILE A 93 17.67 3.96 -5.40
CA ILE A 93 17.40 2.60 -4.90
C ILE A 93 18.70 2.01 -4.33
N GLY A 94 18.67 1.65 -3.05
CA GLY A 94 19.84 1.18 -2.32
C GLY A 94 20.72 2.28 -1.72
N LYS A 95 20.34 3.56 -1.88
CA LYS A 95 20.94 4.71 -1.20
C LYS A 95 20.05 5.17 -0.04
N ASN A 96 20.57 6.10 0.75
CA ASN A 96 19.88 6.78 1.83
C ASN A 96 19.98 8.30 1.60
N PRO A 97 18.91 9.02 1.24
CA PRO A 97 17.52 8.57 1.15
C PRO A 97 17.18 7.81 -0.15
N ILE A 98 16.09 7.04 -0.10
CA ILE A 98 15.33 6.64 -1.28
C ILE A 98 14.44 7.83 -1.69
N VAL A 99 14.44 8.18 -2.98
CA VAL A 99 13.73 9.35 -3.51
C VAL A 99 12.57 8.90 -4.40
N ILE A 100 11.37 9.33 -4.03
CA ILE A 100 10.14 9.25 -4.82
C ILE A 100 9.93 10.61 -5.48
N LYS A 101 10.05 10.66 -6.81
CA LYS A 101 9.85 11.89 -7.59
C LYS A 101 8.40 12.36 -7.57
N SER A 102 7.45 11.43 -7.63
CA SER A 102 6.05 11.79 -7.56
C SER A 102 5.15 10.66 -7.11
N ILE A 103 4.12 11.02 -6.34
CA ILE A 103 2.93 10.23 -6.07
C ILE A 103 1.72 11.02 -6.58
N ALA A 104 0.88 10.38 -7.38
CA ALA A 104 -0.39 10.95 -7.84
C ALA A 104 -1.54 10.03 -7.46
N ILE A 105 -2.51 10.54 -6.72
CA ILE A 105 -3.74 9.85 -6.32
C ILE A 105 -4.91 10.54 -7.02
N THR A 106 -5.69 9.77 -7.77
CA THR A 106 -6.83 10.29 -8.54
C THR A 106 -8.12 9.64 -8.08
N GLY A 107 -9.14 10.46 -7.88
CA GLY A 107 -10.49 10.03 -7.51
C GLY A 107 -10.57 9.30 -6.18
N PRO A 108 -9.95 9.78 -5.07
CA PRO A 108 -10.19 9.17 -3.78
C PRO A 108 -11.63 9.43 -3.32
N VAL A 109 -12.31 8.39 -2.86
CA VAL A 109 -13.62 8.48 -2.22
C VAL A 109 -13.49 7.98 -0.79
N VAL A 110 -13.76 8.85 0.18
CA VAL A 110 -13.78 8.49 1.60
C VAL A 110 -15.22 8.44 2.07
N THR A 111 -15.66 7.30 2.57
CA THR A 111 -17.00 7.18 3.17
C THR A 111 -16.87 7.14 4.67
N TYR A 112 -17.36 8.17 5.34
CA TYR A 112 -17.46 8.24 6.79
C TYR A 112 -18.84 7.78 7.23
N GLU A 113 -18.89 6.75 8.05
CA GLU A 113 -20.11 6.24 8.69
C GLU A 113 -19.96 6.26 10.20
N LYS A 114 -20.94 6.86 10.89
CA LYS A 114 -21.03 6.82 12.35
C LYS A 114 -22.01 5.74 12.81
N ALA A 115 -21.52 4.79 13.60
CA ALA A 115 -22.29 3.69 14.18
C ALA A 115 -21.78 3.36 15.60
N ASP A 116 -22.68 2.98 16.51
CA ASP A 116 -22.36 2.50 17.87
C ASP A 116 -21.35 3.35 18.66
N GLY A 117 -21.44 4.68 18.51
CA GLY A 117 -20.58 5.63 19.22
C GLY A 117 -19.16 5.79 18.64
N THR A 118 -18.81 5.06 17.59
CA THR A 118 -17.55 5.18 16.83
C THR A 118 -17.83 5.51 15.36
N SER A 119 -16.77 5.59 14.55
CA SER A 119 -16.88 5.64 13.09
C SER A 119 -16.10 4.51 12.42
N ASN A 120 -16.44 4.21 11.17
CA ASN A 120 -15.70 3.23 10.38
C ASN A 120 -14.24 3.62 10.18
N VAL A 121 -13.97 4.91 9.95
CA VAL A 121 -12.61 5.45 9.81
C VAL A 121 -11.82 5.29 11.11
N ASP A 122 -12.44 5.59 12.26
CA ASP A 122 -11.79 5.41 13.57
C ASP A 122 -11.54 3.93 13.90
N ALA A 123 -12.48 3.05 13.55
CA ALA A 123 -12.32 1.61 13.70
C ALA A 123 -11.17 1.07 12.84
N ILE A 124 -11.08 1.48 11.57
CA ILE A 124 -9.96 1.13 10.68
C ILE A 124 -8.64 1.63 11.26
N LYS A 125 -8.59 2.89 11.73
CA LYS A 125 -7.39 3.44 12.35
C LYS A 125 -6.95 2.60 13.56
N ALA A 126 -7.88 2.24 14.44
CA ALA A 126 -7.59 1.41 15.62
C ALA A 126 -7.07 0.02 15.24
N ASN A 127 -7.63 -0.59 14.19
CA ASN A 127 -7.18 -1.89 13.68
C ASN A 127 -5.75 -1.82 13.12
N VAL A 128 -5.47 -0.79 12.32
CA VAL A 128 -4.13 -0.56 11.75
C VAL A 128 -3.10 -0.30 12.85
N ASP A 129 -3.43 0.52 13.85
CA ASP A 129 -2.57 0.78 15.01
C ASP A 129 -2.30 -0.50 15.81
N ALA A 130 -3.31 -1.36 16.00
CA ALA A 130 -3.17 -2.65 16.67
C ALA A 130 -2.33 -3.64 15.84
N TYR A 131 -2.52 -3.66 14.51
CA TYR A 131 -1.72 -4.47 13.59
C TYR A 131 -0.25 -4.08 13.65
N ALA A 132 0.07 -2.78 13.55
CA ALA A 132 1.44 -2.27 13.62
C ALA A 132 2.15 -2.67 14.93
N LYS A 133 1.43 -2.65 16.07
CA LYS A 133 1.98 -3.07 17.37
C LYS A 133 2.41 -4.55 17.40
N LYS A 134 1.77 -5.43 16.63
CA LYS A 134 2.18 -6.85 16.55
C LYS A 134 3.59 -7.01 15.96
N PHE A 135 3.96 -6.15 15.02
CA PHE A 135 5.29 -6.15 14.40
C PHE A 135 6.31 -5.33 15.19
N ALA A 136 5.85 -4.34 15.98
CA ALA A 136 6.70 -3.65 16.95
C ALA A 136 7.09 -4.52 18.16
N GLY A 137 6.47 -5.70 18.33
CA GLY A 137 6.57 -6.55 19.53
C GLY A 137 7.22 -7.93 19.34
N SER A 138 7.78 -8.27 18.17
CA SER A 138 8.53 -9.52 17.98
C SER A 138 10.02 -9.41 18.36
N GLY A 139 10.33 -8.49 19.28
CA GLY A 139 11.58 -8.45 20.02
C GLY A 139 11.50 -9.39 21.23
N GLY A 140 11.54 -10.70 21.00
CA GLY A 140 12.06 -11.60 22.03
C GLY A 140 13.51 -11.22 22.26
N GLU A 141 13.86 -10.76 23.47
CA GLU A 141 15.20 -10.36 23.95
C GLU A 141 16.25 -10.22 22.83
N ALA A 142 16.03 -9.26 21.93
CA ALA A 142 17.09 -8.77 21.09
C ALA A 142 17.92 -7.88 22.00
N LYS A 143 18.97 -8.48 22.53
CA LYS A 143 20.20 -7.82 22.95
C LYS A 143 20.32 -6.50 22.18
N LYS A 144 20.52 -5.42 22.92
CA LYS A 144 20.82 -4.07 22.44
C LYS A 144 22.10 -4.11 21.59
N GLU A 145 22.06 -4.72 20.43
CA GLU A 145 23.02 -4.48 19.37
C GLU A 145 22.55 -3.17 18.74
N SER A 146 23.31 -2.12 19.05
CA SER A 146 23.30 -0.88 18.31
C SER A 146 23.37 -1.22 16.84
N SER A 147 22.24 -1.18 16.14
CA SER A 147 22.22 -1.18 14.69
C SER A 147 22.94 0.10 14.27
N SER A 148 24.22 -0.02 13.97
CA SER A 148 25.07 1.01 13.38
C SER A 148 24.71 1.28 11.90
N GLY A 149 23.54 0.81 11.45
CA GLY A 149 22.96 1.14 10.17
C GLY A 149 22.25 2.48 10.25
N GLU A 150 22.61 3.37 9.35
CA GLU A 150 21.93 4.65 9.13
C GLU A 150 20.42 4.39 8.94
N GLU A 151 19.56 5.15 9.64
CA GLU A 151 18.11 5.08 9.45
C GLU A 151 17.79 5.36 7.97
N GLN A 152 17.11 4.43 7.30
CA GLN A 152 16.75 4.59 5.89
C GLN A 152 15.69 5.68 5.76
N LYS A 153 16.06 6.78 5.12
CA LYS A 153 15.19 7.93 4.87
C LYS A 153 14.46 7.76 3.54
N LEU A 154 13.25 8.31 3.49
CA LEU A 154 12.41 8.39 2.30
C LEU A 154 12.09 9.86 2.03
N VAL A 155 12.27 10.30 0.79
CA VAL A 155 11.91 11.64 0.31
C VAL A 155 10.83 11.52 -0.77
N ILE A 156 9.80 12.36 -0.70
CA ILE A 156 8.74 12.45 -1.72
C ILE A 156 8.74 13.87 -2.26
N GLU A 157 9.25 14.06 -3.47
CA GLU A 157 9.40 15.40 -4.07
C GLU A 157 8.03 16.04 -4.42
N LYS A 158 7.04 15.21 -4.76
CA LYS A 158 5.70 15.66 -5.12
C LYS A 158 4.62 14.65 -4.76
N LEU A 159 3.60 15.11 -4.05
CA LEU A 159 2.34 14.38 -3.84
C LEU A 159 1.17 15.20 -4.39
N THR A 160 0.36 14.57 -5.24
CA THR A 160 -0.87 15.16 -5.75
C THR A 160 -2.06 14.26 -5.43
N ILE A 161 -3.17 14.87 -5.00
CA ILE A 161 -4.44 14.20 -4.77
C ILE A 161 -5.51 15.02 -5.51
N THR A 162 -6.20 14.41 -6.46
CA THR A 162 -7.13 15.14 -7.34
C THR A 162 -8.48 14.45 -7.46
N GLY A 163 -9.53 15.23 -7.66
CA GLY A 163 -10.89 14.72 -7.89
C GLY A 163 -11.47 13.97 -6.69
N GLY A 164 -11.08 14.34 -5.47
CA GLY A 164 -11.50 13.67 -4.25
C GLY A 164 -12.97 13.92 -3.89
N LYS A 165 -13.56 12.96 -3.20
CA LYS A 165 -14.93 13.01 -2.69
C LYS A 165 -15.01 12.47 -1.27
N VAL A 166 -15.93 13.01 -0.49
CA VAL A 166 -16.30 12.48 0.82
C VAL A 166 -17.78 12.16 0.84
N ASN A 167 -18.11 11.00 1.37
CA ASN A 167 -19.46 10.51 1.60
C ASN A 167 -19.71 10.47 3.10
N LEU A 168 -20.83 11.04 3.55
CA LEU A 168 -21.23 11.04 4.96
C LEU A 168 -22.49 10.19 5.14
N SER A 169 -22.41 9.13 5.95
CA SER A 169 -23.53 8.31 6.37
C SER A 169 -23.73 8.44 7.88
N ALA A 170 -24.88 9.00 8.29
CA ALA A 170 -25.31 8.93 9.68
C ALA A 170 -26.11 7.64 9.89
N GLY A 171 -26.04 7.01 11.07
CA GLY A 171 -26.81 5.79 11.36
C GLY A 171 -28.32 5.90 11.08
N VAL A 172 -28.88 7.12 11.14
CA VAL A 172 -30.28 7.44 10.80
C VAL A 172 -30.59 7.27 9.31
N LEU A 173 -29.59 7.40 8.44
CA LEU A 173 -29.72 7.32 6.98
C LEU A 173 -29.68 5.88 6.45
N GLY A 174 -29.44 4.89 7.31
CA GLY A 174 -29.53 3.47 6.96
C GLY A 174 -28.59 3.04 5.82
N GLY A 175 -27.41 3.66 5.70
CA GLY A 175 -26.43 3.37 4.64
C GLY A 175 -26.48 4.31 3.43
N LYS A 176 -27.41 5.28 3.39
CA LYS A 176 -27.38 6.36 2.39
C LYS A 176 -26.34 7.42 2.75
N THR A 177 -25.71 8.00 1.74
CA THR A 177 -24.63 8.97 1.89
C THR A 177 -25.02 10.35 1.37
N LEU A 178 -24.48 11.39 2.00
CA LEU A 178 -24.38 12.74 1.45
C LEU A 178 -22.98 12.92 0.88
N GLU A 179 -22.87 13.31 -0.39
CA GLU A 179 -21.60 13.47 -1.09
C GLU A 179 -21.16 14.95 -1.09
N ALA A 180 -19.87 15.19 -0.88
CA ALA A 180 -19.22 16.48 -1.10
C ALA A 180 -17.88 16.28 -1.82
N ALA A 181 -17.53 17.21 -2.71
CA ALA A 181 -16.23 17.23 -3.37
C ALA A 181 -15.14 17.74 -2.42
N LEU A 182 -13.94 17.16 -2.52
CA LEU A 182 -12.75 17.63 -1.84
C LEU A 182 -11.90 18.46 -2.81
N PRO A 183 -11.22 19.53 -2.32
CA PRO A 183 -10.29 20.27 -3.14
C PRO A 183 -9.08 19.42 -3.51
N ASP A 184 -8.48 19.72 -4.66
CA ASP A 184 -7.22 19.13 -5.07
C ASP A 184 -6.10 19.55 -4.10
N ILE A 185 -5.22 18.61 -3.76
CA ILE A 185 -4.08 18.82 -2.87
C ILE A 185 -2.81 18.60 -3.68
N THR A 186 -1.86 19.53 -3.55
CA THR A 186 -0.50 19.38 -4.06
C THR A 186 0.48 19.73 -2.95
N LEU A 187 1.37 18.80 -2.63
CA LEU A 187 2.47 18.97 -1.69
C LEU A 187 3.78 18.73 -2.45
N THR A 188 4.77 19.56 -2.19
CA THR A 188 6.10 19.47 -2.78
C THR A 188 7.13 19.74 -1.71
N ASP A 189 8.18 18.94 -1.66
CA ASP A 189 9.31 19.05 -0.71
C ASP A 189 10.64 18.83 -1.44
#